data_AF-A0AAW6VRU7-F1
#
_entry.id   AF-A0AAW6VRU7-F1
#
_cell.length_a   1.000
_cell.length_b   1.000
_cell.length_c   1.000
_cell.angle_alpha   90.00
_cell.angle_beta   90.00
_cell.angle_gamma   90.00
#
_symmetry.space_group_name_H-M   'P 1'
#
loop_
_entity.id
_entity.type
_entity.pdbx_description
1 polymer ?
#
loop_
_entity_poly.entity_id
_entity_poly.type
_entity_poly.pdbx_seq_one_letter_code
_entity_poly.pdbx_strand_id
1 'polypeptide(L)'
;MKIIIIGNGFDLSLGLKTSYKDFIQSNYFNLLVKNNNSLALYLNEKKEINNWVDIEKELTEYSKQIQDDKSKVKNDFKELKNALMDYLKESQEEEINENSKAFEMMKNEIKDTEIIYNFNYTNSVFKVARILEISNIEFKHSYVHGSIENKNIIFGIEDDARINDNHIFLKKSSNINFAESNIIRVLNNSGEKINLVIFGHSLGITDSSYFKNYFYSLTNQYNHSKLKLYHFGEEAYDDMMGTIDKYTGHNLTNFKHYNDLEFIDSSI
;
A
#
# COMPACT_ATOMS: atom_id res chain seq x y z
N MET A 1 -19.43 0.25 -12.05
CA MET A 1 -18.13 -0.44 -12.04
C MET A 1 -17.78 -0.89 -10.63
N LYS A 2 -17.23 -2.10 -10.43
CA LYS A 2 -16.68 -2.51 -9.12
C LYS A 2 -15.15 -2.51 -9.17
N ILE A 3 -14.53 -1.86 -8.19
CA ILE A 3 -13.09 -1.74 -8.05
C ILE A 3 -12.69 -2.33 -6.69
N ILE A 4 -11.63 -3.14 -6.68
CA ILE A 4 -10.96 -3.56 -5.45
C ILE A 4 -9.64 -2.80 -5.34
N ILE A 5 -9.34 -2.26 -4.18
CA ILE A 5 -8.03 -1.74 -3.82
C ILE A 5 -7.49 -2.60 -2.69
N ILE A 6 -6.28 -3.11 -2.86
CA ILE A 6 -5.59 -3.85 -1.82
C ILE A 6 -4.26 -3.19 -1.46
N GLY A 7 -3.91 -3.26 -0.19
CA GLY A 7 -2.55 -2.97 0.30
C GLY A 7 -2.10 -4.04 1.29
N ASN A 8 -1.06 -3.76 2.08
CA ASN A 8 -0.27 -4.82 2.72
C ASN A 8 -1.08 -5.66 3.72
N GLY A 9 -2.11 -5.10 4.34
CA GLY A 9 -3.03 -5.86 5.20
C GLY A 9 -3.74 -7.01 4.50
N PHE A 10 -3.87 -6.99 3.17
CA PHE A 10 -4.35 -8.12 2.38
C PHE A 10 -3.40 -9.33 2.49
N ASP A 11 -2.10 -9.12 2.22
CA ASP A 11 -1.08 -10.15 2.35
C ASP A 11 -0.97 -10.68 3.79
N LEU A 12 -1.00 -9.77 4.77
CA LEU A 12 -0.97 -10.12 6.19
C LEU A 12 -2.18 -10.97 6.61
N SER A 13 -3.38 -10.61 6.14
CA SER A 13 -4.60 -11.39 6.42
C SER A 13 -4.52 -12.78 5.81
N LEU A 14 -3.92 -12.91 4.61
CA LEU A 14 -3.62 -14.20 3.98
C LEU A 14 -2.52 -15.00 4.71
N GLY A 15 -1.93 -14.46 5.77
CA GLY A 15 -0.92 -15.13 6.59
C GLY A 15 0.52 -14.92 6.10
N LEU A 16 0.75 -14.11 5.07
CA LEU A 16 2.08 -13.87 4.51
C LEU A 16 2.85 -12.88 5.39
N LYS A 17 4.13 -13.18 5.67
CA LYS A 17 5.03 -12.27 6.39
C LYS A 17 5.55 -11.15 5.49
N THR A 18 4.71 -10.19 5.15
CA THR A 18 5.10 -9.07 4.26
C THR A 18 5.11 -7.73 4.98
N SER A 19 4.98 -7.72 6.31
CA SER A 19 5.14 -6.48 7.06
C SER A 19 6.59 -6.02 7.01
N TYR A 20 6.79 -4.72 7.13
CA TYR A 20 8.15 -4.21 7.25
C TYR A 20 8.86 -4.71 8.51
N LYS A 21 8.12 -4.90 9.60
CA LYS A 21 8.66 -5.47 10.84
C LYS A 21 9.27 -6.85 10.58
N ASP A 22 8.58 -7.69 9.80
CA ASP A 22 9.09 -9.00 9.41
C ASP A 22 10.35 -8.87 8.54
N PHE A 23 10.40 -7.91 7.62
CA PHE A 23 11.59 -7.62 6.82
C PHE A 23 12.80 -7.19 7.67
N ILE A 24 12.63 -6.27 8.63
CA ILE A 24 13.70 -5.83 9.54
C ILE A 24 14.26 -6.99 10.36
N GLN A 25 13.41 -7.92 10.76
CA GLN A 25 13.81 -9.10 11.53
C GLN A 25 14.47 -10.20 10.67
N SER A 26 14.41 -10.07 9.34
CA SER A 26 14.91 -11.06 8.41
C SER A 26 16.45 -11.07 8.28
N ASN A 27 16.98 -12.18 7.79
CA ASN A 27 18.40 -12.29 7.47
C ASN A 27 18.83 -11.33 6.34
N TYR A 28 17.91 -10.98 5.43
CA TYR A 28 18.17 -10.04 4.34
C TYR A 28 18.55 -8.66 4.87
N PHE A 29 17.79 -8.15 5.84
CA PHE A 29 18.09 -6.87 6.48
C PHE A 29 19.35 -6.95 7.36
N ASN A 30 19.51 -8.03 8.13
CA ASN A 30 20.70 -8.25 8.96
C ASN A 30 22.01 -8.24 8.16
N LEU A 31 21.99 -8.72 6.91
CA LEU A 31 23.15 -8.67 6.02
C LEU A 31 23.53 -7.23 5.64
N LEU A 32 22.56 -6.34 5.41
CA LEU A 32 22.82 -4.92 5.14
C LEU A 32 23.51 -4.25 6.33
N VAL A 33 23.02 -4.52 7.54
CA VAL A 33 23.60 -4.02 8.80
C VAL A 33 25.05 -4.50 8.94
N LYS A 34 25.32 -5.80 8.72
CA LYS A 34 26.68 -6.37 8.75
C LYS A 34 27.62 -5.77 7.71
N ASN A 35 27.07 -5.34 6.57
CA ASN A 35 27.83 -4.71 5.49
C ASN A 35 28.00 -3.19 5.67
N ASN A 36 27.65 -2.64 6.84
CA ASN A 36 27.75 -1.21 7.17
C ASN A 36 26.96 -0.28 6.24
N ASN A 37 25.82 -0.75 5.73
CA ASN A 37 24.86 0.11 5.05
C ASN A 37 24.30 1.14 6.05
N SER A 38 24.52 2.44 5.84
CA SER A 38 24.22 3.46 6.86
C SER A 38 22.72 3.68 7.06
N LEU A 39 21.94 3.50 5.99
CA LEU A 39 20.48 3.54 6.08
C LEU A 39 19.96 2.35 6.90
N ALA A 40 20.46 1.13 6.65
CA ALA A 40 20.06 -0.04 7.43
C ALA A 40 20.47 0.09 8.91
N LEU A 41 21.67 0.62 9.19
CA LEU A 41 22.11 0.90 10.56
C LEU A 41 21.17 1.90 11.26
N TYR A 42 20.82 2.99 10.59
CA TYR A 42 19.86 3.97 11.11
C TYR A 42 18.50 3.34 11.43
N LEU A 43 17.95 2.58 10.49
CA LEU A 43 16.65 1.91 10.65
C LEU A 43 16.68 0.85 11.76
N ASN A 44 17.81 0.16 11.96
CA ASN A 44 17.97 -0.85 13.00
C ASN A 44 17.95 -0.25 14.43
N GLU A 45 18.34 1.01 14.59
CA GLU A 45 18.27 1.71 15.88
C GLU A 45 16.85 2.14 16.24
N LYS A 46 15.95 2.20 15.25
CA LYS A 46 14.53 2.56 15.41
C LYS A 46 13.71 1.32 15.71
N LYS A 47 13.82 0.84 16.95
CA LYS A 47 13.19 -0.40 17.43
C LYS A 47 11.64 -0.42 17.42
N GLU A 48 10.99 0.68 17.08
CA GLU A 48 9.52 0.81 17.09
C GLU A 48 8.89 0.97 15.70
N ILE A 49 9.64 0.71 14.61
CA ILE A 49 9.03 0.72 13.26
C ILE A 49 8.11 -0.50 13.12
N ASN A 50 6.80 -0.27 13.10
CA ASN A 50 5.80 -1.34 13.08
C ASN A 50 5.22 -1.56 11.68
N ASN A 51 5.13 -0.52 10.86
CA ASN A 51 4.47 -0.59 9.56
C ASN A 51 5.21 0.20 8.46
N TRP A 52 4.67 0.16 7.24
CA TRP A 52 5.26 0.81 6.07
C TRP A 52 5.27 2.35 6.17
N VAL A 53 4.27 2.95 6.82
CA VAL A 53 4.15 4.41 7.01
C VAL A 53 5.27 4.95 7.90
N ASP A 54 5.61 4.20 8.95
CA ASP A 54 6.70 4.55 9.85
C ASP A 54 8.05 4.65 9.11
N ILE A 55 8.29 3.78 8.13
CA ILE A 55 9.53 3.81 7.33
C ILE A 55 9.64 5.09 6.51
N GLU A 56 8.56 5.53 5.87
CA GLU A 56 8.62 6.71 5.00
C GLU A 56 8.98 7.95 5.80
N LYS A 57 8.47 8.02 7.04
CA LYS A 57 8.86 9.04 8.02
C LYS A 57 10.34 8.91 8.39
N GLU A 58 10.81 7.71 8.73
CA GLU A 58 12.21 7.48 9.09
C GLU A 58 13.19 7.72 7.91
N LEU A 59 12.81 7.41 6.67
CA LEU A 59 13.57 7.75 5.46
C LEU A 59 13.69 9.27 5.27
N THR A 60 12.61 9.99 5.57
CA THR A 60 12.58 11.45 5.54
C THR A 60 13.54 12.04 6.57
N GLU A 61 13.52 11.53 7.81
CA GLU A 61 14.40 11.98 8.88
C GLU A 61 15.87 11.60 8.64
N TYR A 62 16.13 10.38 8.19
CA TYR A 62 17.46 9.93 7.78
C TYR A 62 18.07 10.88 6.74
N SER A 63 17.30 11.24 5.71
CA SER A 63 17.75 12.13 4.64
C SER A 63 18.17 13.53 5.13
N LYS A 64 17.56 14.03 6.22
CA LYS A 64 17.91 15.32 6.82
C LYS A 64 19.18 15.27 7.66
N GLN A 65 19.47 14.12 8.27
CA GLN A 65 20.52 13.98 9.28
C GLN A 65 21.82 13.41 8.70
N ILE A 66 21.73 12.61 7.65
CA ILE A 66 22.88 11.92 7.07
C ILE A 66 23.85 12.91 6.41
N GLN A 67 25.14 12.75 6.71
CA GLN A 67 26.24 13.56 6.16
C GLN A 67 27.07 12.82 5.10
N ASP A 68 26.70 11.57 4.80
CA ASP A 68 27.33 10.76 3.76
C ASP A 68 27.22 11.43 2.39
N ASP A 69 28.16 11.11 1.50
CA ASP A 69 28.08 11.53 0.11
C ASP A 69 26.81 10.99 -0.57
N LYS A 70 26.22 11.80 -1.46
CA LYS A 70 25.03 11.48 -2.24
C LYS A 70 25.10 10.10 -2.89
N SER A 71 26.28 9.71 -3.42
CA SER A 71 26.47 8.43 -4.09
C SER A 71 26.35 7.25 -3.13
N LYS A 72 26.87 7.39 -1.90
CA LYS A 72 26.76 6.40 -0.84
C LYS A 72 25.31 6.24 -0.40
N VAL A 73 24.63 7.35 -0.09
CA VAL A 73 23.20 7.31 0.31
C VAL A 73 22.33 6.65 -0.77
N LYS A 74 22.60 6.97 -2.04
CA LYS A 74 21.90 6.35 -3.18
C LYS A 74 22.17 4.86 -3.31
N ASN A 75 23.41 4.43 -3.11
CA ASN A 75 23.77 3.02 -3.14
C ASN A 75 23.12 2.25 -1.98
N ASP A 76 23.19 2.79 -0.77
CA ASP A 76 22.64 2.17 0.43
C ASP A 76 21.11 1.99 0.32
N PHE A 77 20.41 2.99 -0.22
CA PHE A 77 18.99 2.90 -0.54
C PHE A 77 18.68 1.83 -1.60
N LYS A 78 19.52 1.73 -2.64
CA LYS A 78 19.38 0.69 -3.68
C LYS A 78 19.56 -0.71 -3.11
N GLU A 79 20.55 -0.91 -2.25
CA GLU A 79 20.79 -2.19 -1.57
C GLU A 79 19.63 -2.57 -0.66
N LEU A 80 19.11 -1.63 0.13
CA LEU A 80 17.92 -1.84 0.96
C LEU A 80 16.72 -2.29 0.10
N LYS A 81 16.48 -1.60 -1.02
CA LYS A 81 15.40 -1.94 -1.95
C LYS A 81 15.57 -3.35 -2.54
N ASN A 82 16.80 -3.73 -2.88
CA ASN A 82 17.08 -5.07 -3.41
C ASN A 82 16.86 -6.16 -2.36
N ALA A 83 17.37 -5.97 -1.15
CA ALA A 83 17.16 -6.89 -0.04
C ALA A 83 15.67 -7.06 0.28
N LEU A 84 14.89 -5.98 0.20
CA LEU A 84 13.44 -6.04 0.36
C LEU A 84 12.78 -6.88 -0.73
N MET A 85 13.13 -6.66 -2.01
CA MET A 85 12.58 -7.46 -3.11
C MET A 85 12.89 -8.94 -2.94
N ASP A 86 14.12 -9.29 -2.55
CA ASP A 86 14.53 -10.67 -2.35
C ASP A 86 13.80 -11.31 -1.15
N TYR A 87 13.63 -10.58 -0.06
CA TYR A 87 12.85 -11.01 1.09
C TYR A 87 11.38 -11.27 0.75
N LEU A 88 10.73 -10.34 0.04
CA LEU A 88 9.32 -10.48 -0.34
C LEU A 88 9.11 -11.63 -1.32
N LYS A 89 10.11 -11.96 -2.16
CA LYS A 89 10.06 -13.13 -3.05
C LYS A 89 10.02 -14.43 -2.28
N GLU A 90 10.76 -14.55 -1.19
CA GLU A 90 10.67 -15.71 -0.31
C GLU A 90 9.34 -15.71 0.45
N SER A 91 8.98 -14.58 1.04
CA SER A 91 7.79 -14.45 1.91
C SER A 91 6.48 -14.72 1.18
N GLN A 92 6.37 -14.34 -0.10
CA GLN A 92 5.16 -14.59 -0.88
C GLN A 92 4.95 -16.09 -1.18
N GLU A 93 5.98 -16.95 -1.08
CA GLU A 93 5.90 -18.39 -1.31
C GLU A 93 5.29 -19.19 -0.16
N GLU A 94 5.01 -18.55 0.98
CA GLU A 94 4.26 -19.16 2.08
C GLU A 94 2.83 -19.57 1.65
N GLU A 95 2.26 -20.56 2.34
CA GLU A 95 0.90 -21.03 2.08
C GLU A 95 -0.15 -19.96 2.41
N ILE A 96 -1.19 -19.87 1.58
CA ILE A 96 -2.28 -18.93 1.76
C ILE A 96 -3.24 -19.43 2.85
N ASN A 97 -3.54 -18.59 3.82
CA ASN A 97 -4.61 -18.83 4.78
C ASN A 97 -5.99 -18.64 4.13
N GLU A 98 -6.59 -19.74 3.65
CA GLU A 98 -7.91 -19.75 3.01
C GLU A 98 -9.08 -19.41 3.96
N ASN A 99 -8.85 -19.44 5.28
CA ASN A 99 -9.85 -19.06 6.28
C ASN A 99 -9.83 -17.56 6.61
N SER A 100 -8.95 -16.78 5.96
CA SER A 100 -8.80 -15.36 6.22
C SER A 100 -9.92 -14.50 5.64
N LYS A 101 -10.14 -13.32 6.23
CA LYS A 101 -11.05 -12.29 5.70
C LYS A 101 -10.63 -11.77 4.33
N ALA A 102 -9.33 -11.71 4.03
CA ALA A 102 -8.84 -11.39 2.70
C ALA A 102 -9.26 -12.43 1.65
N PHE A 103 -9.13 -13.73 1.98
CA PHE A 103 -9.55 -14.80 1.09
C PHE A 103 -11.08 -14.81 0.90
N GLU A 104 -11.84 -14.65 1.99
CA GLU A 104 -13.30 -14.51 1.96
C GLU A 104 -13.76 -13.33 1.09
N MET A 105 -13.14 -12.16 1.27
CA MET A 105 -13.44 -10.96 0.48
C MET A 105 -13.19 -11.22 -1.01
N MET A 106 -12.04 -11.79 -1.37
CA MET A 106 -11.74 -12.13 -2.77
C MET A 106 -12.79 -13.07 -3.33
N LYS A 107 -13.11 -14.17 -2.63
CA LYS A 107 -14.13 -15.14 -3.06
C LYS A 107 -15.49 -14.49 -3.34
N ASN A 108 -15.91 -13.56 -2.50
CA ASN A 108 -17.22 -12.92 -2.59
C ASN A 108 -17.28 -11.82 -3.65
N GLU A 109 -16.21 -11.06 -3.83
CA GLU A 109 -16.25 -9.81 -4.60
C GLU A 109 -15.73 -9.95 -6.03
N ILE A 110 -14.74 -10.83 -6.26
CA ILE A 110 -13.90 -10.88 -7.48
C ILE A 110 -14.65 -11.13 -8.80
N LYS A 111 -15.74 -11.90 -8.77
CA LYS A 111 -16.46 -12.31 -9.98
C LYS A 111 -16.97 -11.10 -10.75
N ASP A 112 -17.51 -10.12 -10.02
CA ASP A 112 -18.10 -8.90 -10.57
C ASP A 112 -17.13 -7.70 -10.52
N THR A 113 -15.85 -7.95 -10.22
CA THR A 113 -14.82 -6.91 -10.18
C THR A 113 -14.31 -6.64 -11.59
N GLU A 114 -14.26 -5.35 -11.95
CA GLU A 114 -13.71 -4.87 -13.22
C GLU A 114 -12.19 -4.77 -13.14
N ILE A 115 -11.67 -4.20 -12.04
CA ILE A 115 -10.24 -4.02 -11.83
C ILE A 115 -9.87 -4.07 -10.34
N ILE A 116 -8.70 -4.64 -10.08
CA ILE A 116 -8.00 -4.67 -8.80
C ILE A 116 -6.78 -3.77 -8.92
N TYR A 117 -6.71 -2.74 -8.09
CA TYR A 117 -5.51 -1.95 -7.88
C TYR A 117 -4.72 -2.51 -6.71
N ASN A 118 -3.55 -3.05 -7.01
CA ASN A 118 -2.66 -3.67 -6.05
C ASN A 118 -1.53 -2.72 -5.67
N PHE A 119 -1.55 -2.25 -4.43
CA PHE A 119 -0.47 -1.45 -3.85
C PHE A 119 0.61 -2.33 -3.21
N ASN A 120 0.39 -3.65 -3.10
CA ASN A 120 1.44 -4.59 -2.69
C ASN A 120 2.36 -4.89 -3.86
N TYR A 121 3.58 -5.30 -3.52
CA TYR A 121 4.58 -5.70 -4.50
C TYR A 121 4.50 -7.19 -4.89
N THR A 122 3.73 -7.99 -4.14
CA THR A 122 3.68 -9.47 -4.25
C THR A 122 2.59 -9.95 -5.23
N ASN A 123 2.62 -11.23 -5.55
CA ASN A 123 1.63 -11.91 -6.39
C ASN A 123 0.49 -12.58 -5.60
N SER A 124 0.22 -12.17 -4.35
CA SER A 124 -0.78 -12.78 -3.47
C SER A 124 -2.17 -12.91 -4.13
N VAL A 125 -2.60 -11.89 -4.88
CA VAL A 125 -3.85 -11.90 -5.66
C VAL A 125 -3.90 -13.06 -6.64
N PHE A 126 -2.81 -13.30 -7.39
CA PHE A 126 -2.74 -14.36 -8.38
C PHE A 126 -2.77 -15.75 -7.72
N LYS A 127 -2.14 -15.90 -6.54
CA LYS A 127 -2.20 -17.14 -5.76
C LYS A 127 -3.64 -17.43 -5.31
N VAL A 128 -4.33 -16.44 -4.74
CA VAL A 128 -5.74 -16.56 -4.35
C VAL A 128 -6.63 -16.85 -5.55
N ALA A 129 -6.44 -16.14 -6.66
CA ALA A 129 -7.22 -16.34 -7.89
C ALA A 129 -7.06 -17.75 -8.45
N ARG A 130 -5.84 -18.32 -8.41
CA ARG A 130 -5.56 -19.70 -8.83
C ARG A 130 -6.29 -20.71 -7.94
N ILE A 131 -6.29 -20.52 -6.62
CA ILE A 131 -7.00 -21.39 -5.67
C ILE A 131 -8.52 -21.34 -5.92
N LEU A 132 -9.06 -20.15 -6.19
CA LEU A 132 -10.48 -19.93 -6.49
C LEU A 132 -10.87 -20.29 -7.94
N GLU A 133 -9.95 -20.83 -8.74
CA GLU A 133 -10.15 -21.19 -10.15
C GLU A 133 -10.63 -20.01 -11.04
N ILE A 134 -10.16 -18.80 -10.72
CA ILE A 134 -10.53 -17.58 -11.42
C ILE A 134 -9.63 -17.39 -12.63
N SER A 135 -10.23 -17.42 -13.82
CA SER A 135 -9.55 -17.10 -15.07
C SER A 135 -9.51 -15.58 -15.32
N ASN A 136 -8.56 -15.13 -16.16
CA ASN A 136 -8.45 -13.74 -16.65
C ASN A 136 -8.13 -12.69 -15.58
N ILE A 137 -7.56 -13.10 -14.45
CA ILE A 137 -7.19 -12.17 -13.37
C ILE A 137 -6.13 -11.17 -13.82
N GLU A 138 -5.24 -11.57 -14.74
CA GLU A 138 -4.19 -10.73 -15.33
C GLU A 138 -4.76 -9.54 -16.10
N PHE A 139 -5.97 -9.66 -16.65
CA PHE A 139 -6.67 -8.56 -17.33
C PHE A 139 -7.46 -7.66 -16.38
N LYS A 140 -7.67 -8.12 -15.13
CA LYS A 140 -8.41 -7.43 -14.08
C LYS A 140 -7.50 -6.89 -12.97
N HIS A 141 -6.19 -6.89 -13.18
CA HIS A 141 -5.22 -6.55 -12.15
C HIS A 141 -4.25 -5.48 -12.63
N SER A 142 -3.91 -4.54 -11.75
CA SER A 142 -2.90 -3.52 -12.00
C SER A 142 -2.08 -3.25 -10.74
N TYR A 143 -0.76 -3.36 -10.87
CA TYR A 143 0.18 -2.91 -9.85
C TYR A 143 0.29 -1.38 -9.87
N VAL A 144 0.00 -0.73 -8.75
CA VAL A 144 0.15 0.74 -8.63
C VAL A 144 1.60 1.14 -8.38
N HIS A 145 2.34 0.33 -7.63
CA HIS A 145 3.73 0.58 -7.26
C HIS A 145 4.72 -0.44 -7.82
N GLY A 146 4.39 -1.06 -8.95
CA GLY A 146 5.21 -2.12 -9.55
C GLY A 146 5.18 -3.43 -8.76
N SER A 147 5.97 -4.41 -9.21
CA SER A 147 6.02 -5.75 -8.62
C SER A 147 7.45 -6.26 -8.45
N ILE A 148 7.62 -7.20 -7.51
CA ILE A 148 8.91 -7.87 -7.28
C ILE A 148 9.30 -8.80 -8.43
N GLU A 149 8.34 -9.35 -9.18
CA GLU A 149 8.60 -10.14 -10.38
C GLU A 149 9.26 -9.32 -11.48
N ASN A 150 8.71 -8.12 -11.73
CA ASN A 150 9.22 -7.20 -12.74
C ASN A 150 10.44 -6.40 -12.25
N LYS A 151 10.83 -6.55 -10.97
CA LYS A 151 11.94 -5.82 -10.31
C LYS A 151 11.81 -4.29 -10.44
N ASN A 152 10.57 -3.80 -10.53
CA ASN A 152 10.27 -2.41 -10.84
C ASN A 152 9.55 -1.67 -9.70
N ILE A 153 9.67 -2.18 -8.46
CA ILE A 153 8.97 -1.62 -7.31
C ILE A 153 9.27 -0.13 -7.10
N ILE A 154 8.23 0.59 -6.69
CA ILE A 154 8.25 1.98 -6.30
C ILE A 154 8.23 2.03 -4.78
N PHE A 155 9.43 2.16 -4.21
CA PHE A 155 9.67 2.26 -2.77
C PHE A 155 10.35 3.58 -2.50
N GLY A 156 9.98 4.26 -1.41
CA GLY A 156 10.47 5.60 -1.10
C GLY A 156 9.45 6.42 -0.31
N ILE A 157 9.61 7.74 -0.36
CA ILE A 157 8.77 8.73 0.35
C ILE A 157 7.93 9.55 -0.63
N GLU A 158 6.90 10.23 -0.12
CA GLU A 158 6.02 11.09 -0.90
C GLU A 158 6.61 12.46 -1.28
N ASP A 159 5.85 13.18 -2.11
CA ASP A 159 6.23 14.48 -2.66
C ASP A 159 6.31 15.61 -1.65
N ASP A 160 5.48 15.58 -0.60
CA ASP A 160 5.45 16.61 0.45
C ASP A 160 6.54 16.41 1.52
N ALA A 161 7.21 15.26 1.51
CA ALA A 161 8.32 14.96 2.39
C ALA A 161 9.48 15.96 2.17
N ARG A 162 9.86 16.65 3.25
CA ARG A 162 10.98 17.61 3.27
C ARG A 162 12.28 16.84 3.48
N ILE A 163 13.11 16.76 2.44
CA ILE A 163 14.40 16.05 2.45
C ILE A 163 15.53 16.95 1.97
N ASN A 164 16.77 16.47 2.09
CA ASN A 164 17.91 17.07 1.42
C ASN A 164 17.72 16.99 -0.11
N ASP A 165 17.93 18.10 -0.82
CA ASP A 165 17.78 18.19 -2.28
C ASP A 165 18.64 17.16 -3.05
N ASN A 166 19.78 16.78 -2.48
CA ASN A 166 20.65 15.77 -3.07
C ASN A 166 20.06 14.36 -3.05
N HIS A 167 19.03 14.11 -2.23
CA HIS A 167 18.41 12.80 -2.03
C HIS A 167 17.06 12.64 -2.75
N ILE A 168 16.84 13.40 -3.83
CA ILE A 168 15.59 13.34 -4.62
C ILE A 168 15.20 11.90 -5.06
N PHE A 169 16.17 11.00 -5.21
CA PHE A 169 15.96 9.59 -5.54
C PHE A 169 15.18 8.79 -4.47
N LEU A 170 15.00 9.35 -3.27
CA LEU A 170 14.13 8.77 -2.24
C LEU A 170 12.65 9.03 -2.54
N LYS A 171 12.30 10.07 -3.32
CA LYS A 171 10.90 10.37 -3.65
C LYS A 171 10.37 9.36 -4.66
N LYS A 172 9.19 8.79 -4.39
CA LYS A 172 8.51 7.84 -5.29
C LYS A 172 8.26 8.45 -6.67
N SER A 173 7.86 9.73 -6.74
CA SER A 173 7.62 10.47 -7.98
C SER A 173 8.86 10.63 -8.87
N SER A 174 10.07 10.51 -8.30
CA SER A 174 11.31 10.54 -9.07
C SER A 174 11.60 9.20 -9.79
N ASN A 175 10.86 8.15 -9.46
CA ASN A 175 10.95 6.86 -10.11
C ASN A 175 10.33 6.94 -11.51
N ILE A 176 11.05 6.46 -12.51
CA ILE A 176 10.62 6.47 -13.91
C ILE A 176 9.30 5.72 -14.14
N ASN A 177 8.97 4.74 -13.29
CA ASN A 177 7.76 3.92 -13.41
C ASN A 177 6.54 4.51 -12.67
N PHE A 178 6.65 5.69 -12.04
CA PHE A 178 5.58 6.27 -11.21
C PHE A 178 4.30 6.63 -11.97
N ALA A 179 4.42 7.01 -13.24
CA ALA A 179 3.30 7.52 -14.04
C ALA A 179 2.38 6.44 -14.65
N GLU A 180 2.62 5.15 -14.39
CA GLU A 180 1.95 4.06 -15.11
C GLU A 180 0.51 3.77 -14.64
N SER A 181 0.13 4.16 -13.42
CA SER A 181 -1.20 3.82 -12.87
C SER A 181 -2.31 4.77 -13.34
N ASN A 182 -3.38 4.21 -13.90
CA ASN A 182 -4.57 4.95 -14.32
C ASN A 182 -5.62 5.16 -13.20
N ILE A 183 -5.33 4.74 -11.96
CA ILE A 183 -6.29 4.73 -10.84
C ILE A 183 -6.92 6.10 -10.60
N ILE A 184 -6.13 7.18 -10.67
CA ILE A 184 -6.63 8.56 -10.48
C ILE A 184 -7.71 8.87 -11.52
N ARG A 185 -7.46 8.53 -12.78
CA ARG A 185 -8.41 8.78 -13.87
C ARG A 185 -9.69 7.95 -13.70
N VAL A 186 -9.55 6.69 -13.29
CA VAL A 186 -10.67 5.76 -13.13
C VAL A 186 -11.54 6.15 -11.94
N LEU A 187 -10.95 6.44 -10.78
CA LEU A 187 -11.69 6.86 -9.59
C LEU A 187 -12.38 8.22 -9.78
N ASN A 188 -11.72 9.17 -10.44
CA ASN A 188 -12.29 10.51 -10.64
C ASN A 188 -13.15 10.63 -11.92
N ASN A 189 -13.48 9.51 -12.58
CA ASN A 189 -14.37 9.53 -13.73
C ASN A 189 -15.82 9.74 -13.28
N SER A 190 -16.34 10.94 -13.48
CA SER A 190 -17.64 11.41 -12.98
C SER A 190 -18.87 10.76 -13.64
N GLY A 191 -18.69 9.95 -14.68
CA GLY A 191 -19.79 9.34 -15.44
C GLY A 191 -20.32 8.01 -14.88
N GLU A 192 -19.58 7.33 -14.01
CA GLU A 192 -19.93 5.98 -13.57
C GLU A 192 -19.99 5.83 -12.05
N LYS A 193 -21.03 5.14 -11.57
CA LYS A 193 -21.15 4.75 -10.17
C LYS A 193 -20.08 3.70 -9.84
N ILE A 194 -19.26 4.00 -8.83
CA ILE A 194 -18.19 3.12 -8.37
C ILE A 194 -18.66 2.36 -7.12
N ASN A 195 -18.54 1.04 -7.17
CA ASN A 195 -18.62 0.17 -6.01
C ASN A 195 -17.19 -0.15 -5.60
N LEU A 196 -16.71 0.42 -4.49
CA LEU A 196 -15.33 0.34 -4.06
C LEU A 196 -15.19 -0.64 -2.90
N VAL A 197 -14.22 -1.55 -3.01
CA VAL A 197 -13.80 -2.41 -1.88
C VAL A 197 -12.36 -2.07 -1.57
N ILE A 198 -12.04 -1.74 -0.32
CA ILE A 198 -10.68 -1.44 0.12
C ILE A 198 -10.28 -2.40 1.21
N PHE A 199 -9.16 -3.11 1.03
CA PHE A 199 -8.65 -4.07 1.98
C PHE A 199 -7.19 -3.83 2.31
N GLY A 200 -6.88 -3.61 3.60
CA GLY A 200 -5.51 -3.63 4.10
C GLY A 200 -4.57 -2.55 3.55
N HIS A 201 -5.09 -1.55 2.85
CA HIS A 201 -4.32 -0.40 2.34
C HIS A 201 -4.05 0.66 3.43
N SER A 202 -4.78 0.60 4.54
CA SER A 202 -4.78 1.62 5.61
C SER A 202 -5.17 3.03 5.14
N LEU A 203 -5.51 3.21 3.85
CA LEU A 203 -5.80 4.49 3.19
C LEU A 203 -4.77 5.60 3.48
N GLY A 204 -3.55 5.23 3.87
CA GLY A 204 -2.58 6.12 4.51
C GLY A 204 -2.39 7.44 3.78
N ILE A 205 -2.09 8.50 4.54
CA ILE A 205 -1.87 9.87 4.03
C ILE A 205 -0.86 9.89 2.87
N THR A 206 0.03 8.91 2.84
CA THR A 206 1.05 8.69 1.82
C THR A 206 0.44 8.51 0.42
N ASP A 207 -0.70 7.83 0.30
CA ASP A 207 -1.38 7.62 -0.99
C ASP A 207 -2.49 8.64 -1.26
N SER A 208 -2.48 9.77 -0.54
CA SER A 208 -3.50 10.81 -0.65
C SER A 208 -3.66 11.36 -2.06
N SER A 209 -2.59 11.37 -2.85
CA SER A 209 -2.60 11.79 -4.25
C SER A 209 -3.57 10.96 -5.11
N TYR A 210 -3.79 9.69 -4.78
CA TYR A 210 -4.70 8.80 -5.49
C TYR A 210 -6.16 8.97 -5.07
N PHE A 211 -6.41 9.18 -3.78
CA PHE A 211 -7.75 9.04 -3.20
C PHE A 211 -8.44 10.36 -2.82
N LYS A 212 -7.67 11.41 -2.50
CA LYS A 212 -8.21 12.64 -1.90
C LYS A 212 -9.34 13.27 -2.71
N ASN A 213 -9.14 13.45 -4.02
CA ASN A 213 -10.15 14.06 -4.88
C ASN A 213 -11.42 13.20 -5.00
N TYR A 214 -11.25 11.87 -5.08
CA TYR A 214 -12.37 10.95 -5.16
C TYR A 214 -13.20 10.98 -3.87
N PHE A 215 -12.58 10.81 -2.71
CA PHE A 215 -13.28 10.85 -1.41
C PHE A 215 -13.90 12.22 -1.13
N TYR A 216 -13.25 13.33 -1.53
CA TYR A 216 -13.86 14.65 -1.45
C TYR A 216 -15.11 14.74 -2.32
N SER A 217 -15.11 14.15 -3.52
CA SER A 217 -16.30 14.13 -4.38
C SER A 217 -17.47 13.35 -3.76
N LEU A 218 -17.20 12.36 -2.90
CA LEU A 218 -18.22 11.55 -2.22
C LEU A 218 -19.00 12.32 -1.15
N THR A 219 -18.60 13.55 -0.81
CA THR A 219 -19.38 14.43 0.07
C THR A 219 -20.49 15.19 -0.66
N ASN A 220 -20.65 14.98 -1.97
CA ASN A 220 -21.67 15.63 -2.79
C ASN A 220 -22.90 14.73 -2.94
N GLN A 221 -24.10 15.28 -2.74
CA GLN A 221 -25.38 14.55 -2.70
C GLN A 221 -25.67 13.70 -3.96
N TYR A 222 -25.06 14.02 -5.09
CA TYR A 222 -25.26 13.29 -6.35
C TYR A 222 -24.38 12.04 -6.50
N ASN A 223 -23.40 11.85 -5.61
CA ASN A 223 -22.47 10.72 -5.65
C ASN A 223 -22.88 9.66 -4.63
N HIS A 224 -23.81 8.77 -5.02
CA HIS A 224 -24.25 7.66 -4.17
C HIS A 224 -23.37 6.42 -4.36
N SER A 225 -22.10 6.42 -3.97
CA SER A 225 -21.24 5.24 -4.17
C SER A 225 -21.48 4.17 -3.09
N LYS A 226 -21.16 2.91 -3.39
CA LYS A 226 -21.11 1.84 -2.38
C LYS A 226 -19.66 1.57 -2.02
N LEU A 227 -19.30 1.66 -0.74
CA LEU A 227 -17.94 1.43 -0.26
C LEU A 227 -17.94 0.35 0.81
N LYS A 228 -17.11 -0.68 0.63
CA LYS A 228 -16.77 -1.67 1.65
C LYS A 228 -15.32 -1.44 2.09
N LEU A 229 -15.11 -1.13 3.37
CA LEU A 229 -13.83 -0.69 3.92
C LEU A 229 -13.42 -1.66 5.03
N TYR A 230 -12.38 -2.46 4.78
CA TYR A 230 -11.86 -3.40 5.76
C TYR A 230 -10.76 -2.76 6.60
N HIS A 231 -10.83 -2.96 7.92
CA HIS A 231 -9.84 -2.51 8.90
C HIS A 231 -9.43 -3.66 9.82
N PHE A 232 -8.29 -3.55 10.51
CA PHE A 232 -7.81 -4.59 11.43
C PHE A 232 -7.90 -4.11 12.88
N GLY A 233 -8.95 -4.52 13.58
CA GLY A 233 -9.21 -4.06 14.95
C GLY A 233 -9.62 -2.58 15.03
N GLU A 234 -9.74 -2.09 16.26
CA GLU A 234 -10.28 -0.76 16.58
C GLU A 234 -9.28 0.38 16.26
N GLU A 235 -8.00 0.22 16.60
CA GLU A 235 -6.98 1.25 16.34
C GLU A 235 -6.86 1.57 14.84
N ALA A 236 -6.83 0.54 13.98
CA ALA A 236 -6.77 0.75 12.53
C ALA A 236 -8.07 1.35 11.96
N TYR A 237 -9.21 1.13 12.62
CA TYR A 237 -10.47 1.79 12.26
C TYR A 237 -10.39 3.29 12.54
N ASP A 238 -9.89 3.68 13.71
CA ASP A 238 -9.74 5.08 14.10
C ASP A 238 -8.77 5.83 13.17
N ASP A 239 -7.63 5.21 12.84
CA ASP A 239 -6.67 5.76 11.88
C ASP A 239 -7.26 5.93 10.48
N MET A 240 -8.00 4.92 10.01
CA MET A 240 -8.72 4.99 8.74
C MET A 240 -9.75 6.11 8.75
N MET A 241 -10.56 6.22 9.81
CA MET A 241 -11.56 7.27 9.93
C MET A 241 -10.94 8.67 10.00
N GLY A 242 -9.82 8.85 10.72
CA GLY A 242 -9.06 10.09 10.72
C GLY A 242 -8.52 10.46 9.35
N THR A 243 -8.20 9.48 8.52
CA THR A 243 -7.75 9.71 7.13
C THR A 243 -8.91 10.06 6.19
N ILE A 244 -10.03 9.35 6.30
CA ILE A 244 -11.25 9.67 5.55
C ILE A 244 -11.77 11.07 5.91
N ASP A 245 -11.69 11.49 7.18
CA ASP A 245 -12.05 12.85 7.61
C ASP A 245 -11.22 13.90 6.87
N LYS A 246 -9.91 13.71 6.77
CA LYS A 246 -9.02 14.59 6.00
C LYS A 246 -9.36 14.59 4.51
N TYR A 247 -9.61 13.43 3.90
CA TYR A 247 -9.95 13.35 2.47
C TYR A 247 -11.31 13.93 2.13
N THR A 248 -12.26 13.88 3.05
CA THR A 248 -13.59 14.48 2.90
C THR A 248 -13.63 15.96 3.24
N GLY A 249 -12.47 16.59 3.51
CA GLY A 249 -12.43 18.00 3.89
C GLY A 249 -13.12 18.28 5.22
N HIS A 250 -13.02 17.33 6.16
CA HIS A 250 -13.68 17.34 7.46
C HIS A 250 -15.22 17.28 7.39
N ASN A 251 -15.76 16.54 6.41
CA ASN A 251 -17.20 16.40 6.19
C ASN A 251 -17.66 14.94 6.17
N LEU A 252 -17.36 14.21 7.24
CA LEU A 252 -17.80 12.83 7.43
C LEU A 252 -19.32 12.68 7.43
N THR A 253 -20.07 13.67 7.89
CA THR A 253 -21.54 13.62 7.92
C THR A 253 -22.13 13.44 6.52
N ASN A 254 -21.73 14.29 5.58
CA ASN A 254 -22.21 14.18 4.19
C ASN A 254 -21.68 12.91 3.52
N PHE A 255 -20.41 12.57 3.76
CA PHE A 255 -19.85 11.31 3.26
C PHE A 255 -20.68 10.10 3.72
N LYS A 256 -21.05 10.02 4.99
CA LYS A 256 -21.87 8.93 5.54
C LYS A 256 -23.32 8.98 5.05
N HIS A 257 -23.92 10.15 4.90
CA HIS A 257 -25.32 10.26 4.47
C HIS A 257 -25.52 9.99 2.98
N TYR A 258 -24.52 10.31 2.13
CA TYR A 258 -24.69 10.21 0.68
C TYR A 258 -24.21 8.89 0.10
N ASN A 259 -23.52 8.04 0.87
CA ASN A 259 -22.94 6.79 0.38
C ASN A 259 -23.45 5.58 1.16
N ASP A 260 -23.45 4.42 0.51
CA ASP A 260 -23.71 3.13 1.16
C ASP A 260 -22.37 2.58 1.69
N LEU A 261 -22.14 2.70 2.99
CA LEU A 261 -20.87 2.39 3.64
C LEU A 261 -20.97 1.13 4.49
N GLU A 262 -20.03 0.21 4.29
CA GLU A 262 -19.85 -0.99 5.12
C GLU A 262 -18.42 -1.00 5.65
N PHE A 263 -18.27 -0.96 6.98
CA PHE A 263 -16.97 -1.08 7.66
C PHE A 263 -16.86 -2.48 8.26
N ILE A 264 -15.80 -3.21 7.92
CA ILE A 264 -15.66 -4.63 8.25
C ILE A 264 -14.35 -4.84 9.01
N ASP A 265 -14.44 -5.38 10.21
CA ASP A 265 -13.27 -5.79 10.96
C ASP A 265 -12.71 -7.11 10.40
N SER A 266 -11.45 -7.07 9.98
CA SER A 266 -10.71 -8.19 9.40
C SER A 266 -9.88 -8.97 10.43
N SER A 267 -9.91 -8.58 11.70
CA SER A 267 -9.23 -9.28 12.80
C SER A 267 -10.01 -10.50 13.33
N ILE A 268 -11.28 -10.65 12.93
CA ILE A 268 -12.23 -11.67 13.40
C ILE A 268 -12.30 -12.85 12.44
#